data_AF-A0A8B8Q5N4-F1
#
_entry.id   AF-A0A8B8Q5N4-F1
#
_cell.length_a   1.000
_cell.length_b   1.000
_cell.length_c   1.000
_cell.angle_alpha   90.00
_cell.angle_beta   90.00
_cell.angle_gamma   90.00
#
_symmetry.space_group_name_H-M   'P 1'
#
loop_
_entity.id
_entity.type
_entity.pdbx_description
1 polymer ?
#
loop_
_entity_poly.entity_id
_entity_poly.type
_entity_poly.pdbx_seq_one_letter_code
_entity_poly.pdbx_strand_id
1 'polypeptide(L)'
;MEWEAILPTLPKQKGWMADHLVQYQGVWLSPSGLKGVMLARHHFTCLPTDIILSTSPKAGTTWFKALLFTIMNRRIYQFSSHPLLTTNPHDLVLFIEAMFDQAPTASPVKDGISSSRLLSTHMPYSLLPNSVKTSCCRIVYVCRDPKDALISQWQYLKKLRPKEMPPLPLEEAFGLFCDGVSHFGPFWDHALGYYGASRESPQKVLVLTYEAMMTDPAFNIKRVADFVGHPLDPEEESGGVVERMVSLCSFENLSRLEVNKGGVQQFTAQFMVPNSNFFRKGQIGDWRNHLTPTMAESLNKITKERFGGPDLEFLYS
;
A
#
# COMPACT_ATOMS: atom_id res chain seq x y z
N MET A 1 15.46 22.67 -4.93
CA MET A 1 15.83 21.25 -4.68
C MET A 1 15.83 20.50 -6.01
N GLU A 2 16.59 19.40 -6.14
CA GLU A 2 16.76 18.66 -7.41
C GLU A 2 15.44 18.33 -8.13
N TRP A 3 14.37 18.04 -7.38
CA TRP A 3 13.05 17.73 -7.96
C TRP A 3 12.40 18.92 -8.70
N GLU A 4 12.58 20.16 -8.23
CA GLU A 4 12.00 21.36 -8.88
C GLU A 4 12.63 21.61 -10.24
N ALA A 5 13.91 21.27 -10.38
CA ALA A 5 14.66 21.43 -11.62
C ALA A 5 14.26 20.40 -12.68
N ILE A 6 13.97 19.15 -12.28
CA ILE A 6 13.61 18.09 -13.23
C ILE A 6 12.12 18.03 -13.54
N LEU A 7 11.24 18.46 -12.61
CA LEU A 7 9.79 18.34 -12.78
C LEU A 7 9.27 18.90 -14.13
N PRO A 8 9.74 20.06 -14.63
CA PRO A 8 9.30 20.59 -15.92
C PRO A 8 9.74 19.74 -17.14
N THR A 9 10.79 18.95 -17.00
CA THR A 9 11.40 18.18 -18.10
C THR A 9 10.85 16.76 -18.22
N LEU A 10 10.10 16.28 -17.22
CA LEU A 10 9.56 14.92 -17.21
C LEU A 10 8.37 14.78 -18.17
N PRO A 11 8.23 13.63 -18.86
CA PRO A 11 7.03 13.32 -19.64
C PRO A 11 5.77 13.42 -18.78
N LYS A 12 4.70 13.95 -19.38
CA LYS A 12 3.40 14.17 -18.70
C LYS A 12 2.30 13.36 -19.38
N GLN A 13 1.41 12.84 -18.56
CA GLN A 13 0.14 12.25 -19.00
C GLN A 13 -1.00 12.73 -18.11
N LYS A 14 -2.24 12.59 -18.58
CA LYS A 14 -3.41 13.01 -17.81
C LYS A 14 -3.45 12.34 -16.43
N GLY A 15 -3.70 13.15 -15.41
CA GLY A 15 -3.77 12.67 -14.03
C GLY A 15 -5.18 12.27 -13.60
N TRP A 16 -5.23 11.34 -12.65
CA TRP A 16 -6.51 10.83 -12.14
C TRP A 16 -7.12 11.75 -11.09
N MET A 17 -6.29 12.34 -10.25
CA MET A 17 -6.67 13.25 -9.15
C MET A 17 -6.12 14.66 -9.34
N ALA A 18 -5.09 14.84 -10.16
CA ALA A 18 -4.49 16.12 -10.52
C ALA A 18 -4.52 16.29 -12.05
N ASP A 19 -4.15 17.46 -12.55
CA ASP A 19 -4.09 17.74 -13.99
C ASP A 19 -3.26 16.71 -14.76
N HIS A 20 -2.10 16.36 -14.21
CA HIS A 20 -1.17 15.43 -14.84
C HIS A 20 -0.40 14.57 -13.82
N LEU A 21 0.06 13.42 -14.30
CA LEU A 21 1.16 12.67 -13.70
C LEU A 21 2.43 12.97 -14.48
N VAL A 22 3.57 12.81 -13.82
CA VAL A 22 4.92 12.88 -14.42
C VAL A 22 5.56 11.50 -14.37
N GLN A 23 6.29 11.15 -15.42
CA GLN A 23 7.03 9.88 -15.48
C GLN A 23 8.47 10.09 -15.00
N TYR A 24 8.84 9.43 -13.90
CA TYR A 24 10.18 9.44 -13.33
C TYR A 24 10.71 8.01 -13.23
N GLN A 25 11.80 7.71 -13.94
CA GLN A 25 12.41 6.37 -13.98
C GLN A 25 11.41 5.25 -14.27
N GLY A 26 10.51 5.48 -15.23
CA GLY A 26 9.49 4.51 -15.64
C GLY A 26 8.23 4.47 -14.77
N VAL A 27 8.14 5.31 -13.72
CA VAL A 27 7.02 5.32 -12.76
C VAL A 27 6.21 6.60 -12.87
N TRP A 28 4.89 6.49 -12.87
CA TRP A 28 3.98 7.63 -12.92
C TRP A 28 3.65 8.16 -11.52
N LEU A 29 3.97 9.42 -11.25
CA LEU A 29 3.82 10.07 -9.96
C LEU A 29 3.05 11.39 -10.10
N SER A 30 2.32 11.80 -9.06
CA SER A 30 1.92 13.22 -8.97
C SER A 30 3.15 14.09 -8.72
N PRO A 31 3.12 15.40 -9.02
CA PRO A 31 4.22 16.29 -8.69
C PRO A 31 4.61 16.25 -7.20
N SER A 32 3.63 16.18 -6.30
CA SER A 32 3.85 16.00 -4.85
C SER A 32 4.45 14.62 -4.52
N GLY A 33 4.02 13.56 -5.20
CA GLY A 33 4.59 12.22 -5.07
C GLY A 33 6.04 12.16 -5.51
N LEU A 34 6.41 12.84 -6.62
CA LEU A 34 7.80 12.96 -7.07
C LEU A 34 8.68 13.60 -5.99
N LYS A 35 8.24 14.75 -5.43
CA LYS A 35 8.94 15.42 -4.33
C LYS A 35 9.16 14.45 -3.16
N GLY A 36 8.09 13.80 -2.70
CA GLY A 36 8.14 12.85 -1.58
C GLY A 36 9.10 11.67 -1.81
N VAL A 37 9.03 11.06 -2.99
CA VAL A 37 9.92 9.96 -3.40
C VAL A 37 11.38 10.42 -3.45
N MET A 38 11.67 11.57 -4.03
CA MET A 38 13.06 12.07 -4.12
C MET A 38 13.63 12.41 -2.74
N LEU A 39 12.84 13.05 -1.88
CA LEU A 39 13.25 13.34 -0.50
C LEU A 39 13.49 12.06 0.30
N ALA A 40 12.59 11.08 0.23
CA ALA A 40 12.77 9.78 0.86
C ALA A 40 14.04 9.08 0.37
N ARG A 41 14.29 9.06 -0.94
CA ARG A 41 15.50 8.44 -1.51
C ARG A 41 16.79 9.09 -1.04
N HIS A 42 16.76 10.39 -0.74
CA HIS A 42 17.93 11.14 -0.31
C HIS A 42 18.15 11.09 1.22
N HIS A 43 17.08 11.12 2.01
CA HIS A 43 17.16 11.31 3.47
C HIS A 43 16.78 10.08 4.29
N PHE A 44 15.98 9.15 3.76
CA PHE A 44 15.56 7.99 4.53
C PHE A 44 16.72 7.01 4.73
N THR A 45 17.02 6.71 6.00
CA THR A 45 17.96 5.66 6.39
C THR A 45 17.20 4.51 7.02
N CYS A 46 17.25 3.36 6.37
CA CYS A 46 16.63 2.12 6.83
C CYS A 46 17.50 1.42 7.88
N LEU A 47 16.88 0.97 8.97
CA LEU A 47 17.53 0.15 9.99
C LEU A 47 17.40 -1.33 9.63
N PRO A 48 18.35 -2.18 10.05
CA PRO A 48 18.25 -3.63 9.86
C PRO A 48 17.00 -4.27 10.47
N THR A 49 16.43 -3.66 11.51
CA THR A 49 15.23 -4.15 12.21
C THR A 49 13.93 -3.59 11.63
N ASP A 50 13.97 -2.70 10.64
CA ASP A 50 12.75 -2.14 10.07
C ASP A 50 11.88 -3.21 9.40
N ILE A 51 10.57 -3.05 9.53
CA ILE A 51 9.56 -3.77 8.76
C ILE A 51 8.87 -2.76 7.85
N ILE A 52 8.89 -3.03 6.54
CA ILE A 52 8.31 -2.15 5.52
C ILE A 52 7.13 -2.86 4.86
N LEU A 53 5.94 -2.31 5.01
CA LEU A 53 4.77 -2.69 4.23
C LEU A 53 4.80 -1.96 2.88
N SER A 54 4.97 -2.70 1.79
CA SER A 54 4.85 -2.17 0.44
C SER A 54 3.58 -2.66 -0.24
N THR A 55 2.87 -1.75 -0.91
CA THR A 55 1.65 -2.09 -1.65
C THR A 55 1.56 -1.21 -2.89
N SER A 56 1.11 -1.74 -4.03
CA SER A 56 0.54 -0.86 -5.05
C SER A 56 -0.64 -0.09 -4.42
N PRO A 57 -0.87 1.19 -4.77
CA PRO A 57 -2.01 1.92 -4.24
C PRO A 57 -3.30 1.11 -4.38
N LYS A 58 -4.05 1.04 -3.28
CA LYS A 58 -5.36 0.36 -3.18
C LYS A 58 -5.34 -1.18 -3.19
N ALA A 59 -4.17 -1.79 -3.02
CA ALA A 59 -4.01 -3.23 -2.78
C ALA A 59 -4.22 -3.66 -1.30
N GLY A 60 -4.92 -2.86 -0.49
CA GLY A 60 -5.25 -3.22 0.91
C GLY A 60 -4.36 -2.61 1.99
N THR A 61 -3.61 -1.55 1.68
CA THR A 61 -2.65 -0.90 2.60
C THR A 61 -3.20 -0.60 3.99
N THR A 62 -4.40 0.00 4.09
CA THR A 62 -5.02 0.33 5.39
C THR A 62 -5.21 -0.91 6.26
N TRP A 63 -5.65 -2.01 5.66
CA TRP A 63 -5.88 -3.27 6.37
C TRP A 63 -4.57 -3.92 6.80
N PHE A 64 -3.58 -3.98 5.90
CA PHE A 64 -2.27 -4.55 6.22
C PHE A 64 -1.47 -3.71 7.22
N LYS A 65 -1.66 -2.37 7.25
CA LYS A 65 -1.13 -1.52 8.33
C LYS A 65 -1.71 -1.92 9.68
N ALA A 66 -3.04 -2.09 9.75
CA ALA A 66 -3.72 -2.52 10.97
C ALA A 66 -3.24 -3.91 11.44
N LEU A 67 -3.17 -4.86 10.50
CA LEU A 67 -2.72 -6.24 10.77
C LEU A 67 -1.27 -6.27 11.27
N LEU A 68 -0.33 -5.66 10.54
CA LEU A 68 1.09 -5.66 10.93
C LEU A 68 1.31 -4.94 12.26
N PHE A 69 0.64 -3.80 12.47
CA PHE A 69 0.73 -3.09 13.73
C PHE A 69 0.23 -3.96 14.90
N THR A 70 -0.91 -4.62 14.71
CA THR A 70 -1.47 -5.53 15.72
C THR A 70 -0.53 -6.71 15.97
N ILE A 71 -0.03 -7.38 14.93
CA ILE A 71 0.90 -8.51 15.03
C ILE A 71 2.14 -8.14 15.85
N MET A 72 2.77 -7.01 15.53
CA MET A 72 4.02 -6.59 16.16
C MET A 72 3.82 -6.10 17.61
N ASN A 73 2.64 -5.57 17.94
CA ASN A 73 2.37 -4.94 19.23
C ASN A 73 1.35 -5.71 20.11
N ARG A 74 0.92 -6.91 19.72
CA ARG A 74 -0.10 -7.69 20.45
C ARG A 74 0.26 -8.04 21.90
N ARG A 75 1.55 -8.04 22.24
CA ARG A 75 2.05 -8.26 23.62
C ARG A 75 2.20 -6.96 24.42
N ILE A 76 2.08 -5.81 23.76
CA ILE A 76 2.17 -4.47 24.34
C ILE A 76 0.77 -3.92 24.62
N TYR A 77 -0.15 -4.08 23.68
CA TYR A 77 -1.51 -3.56 23.77
C TYR A 77 -2.54 -4.68 23.93
N GLN A 78 -3.46 -4.51 24.88
CA GLN A 78 -4.63 -5.36 25.01
C GLN A 78 -5.64 -5.06 23.88
N PHE A 79 -6.37 -6.07 23.43
CA PHE A 79 -7.38 -5.91 22.37
C PHE A 79 -8.49 -4.91 22.73
N SER A 80 -8.87 -4.83 24.01
CA SER A 80 -9.93 -3.93 24.52
C SER A 80 -9.53 -2.45 24.56
N SER A 81 -8.24 -2.14 24.55
CA SER A 81 -7.68 -0.79 24.62
C SER A 81 -6.68 -0.54 23.48
N HIS A 82 -6.82 -1.30 22.39
CA HIS A 82 -5.87 -1.27 21.29
C HIS A 82 -5.87 0.09 20.57
N PRO A 83 -4.71 0.65 20.17
CA PRO A 83 -4.63 1.96 19.52
C PRO A 83 -5.51 2.10 18.27
N LEU A 84 -5.74 1.01 17.54
CA LEU A 84 -6.63 1.00 16.37
C LEU A 84 -8.08 1.40 16.68
N LEU A 85 -8.53 1.30 17.93
CA LEU A 85 -9.88 1.70 18.34
C LEU A 85 -10.08 3.22 18.32
N THR A 86 -9.00 3.98 18.44
CA THR A 86 -9.03 5.45 18.56
C THR A 86 -8.14 6.18 17.54
N THR A 87 -7.30 5.44 16.80
CA THR A 87 -6.32 5.99 15.85
C THR A 87 -6.43 5.25 14.51
N ASN A 88 -6.39 6.00 13.39
CA ASN A 88 -6.44 5.38 12.07
C ASN A 88 -5.13 4.59 11.78
N PRO A 89 -5.18 3.45 11.06
CA PRO A 89 -3.98 2.69 10.72
C PRO A 89 -2.89 3.51 10.00
N HIS A 90 -3.26 4.56 9.26
CA HIS A 90 -2.31 5.43 8.56
C HIS A 90 -1.51 6.35 9.47
N ASP A 91 -2.01 6.67 10.67
CA ASP A 91 -1.29 7.42 11.70
C ASP A 91 -0.32 6.52 12.51
N LEU A 92 -0.67 5.24 12.64
CA LEU A 92 0.17 4.25 13.36
C LEU A 92 1.35 3.75 12.52
N VAL A 93 1.20 3.75 11.19
CA VAL A 93 2.22 3.27 10.25
C VAL A 93 2.40 4.31 9.15
N LEU A 94 3.45 5.10 9.24
CA LEU A 94 3.68 6.24 8.33
C LEU A 94 4.14 5.80 6.94
N PHE A 95 3.90 6.65 5.94
CA PHE A 95 4.43 6.47 4.58
C PHE A 95 5.81 7.11 4.45
N ILE A 96 6.81 6.35 4.00
CA ILE A 96 8.19 6.81 3.84
C ILE A 96 8.27 8.06 2.95
N GLU A 97 7.56 8.04 1.83
CA GLU A 97 7.50 9.15 0.86
C GLU A 97 6.73 10.38 1.36
N ALA A 98 6.05 10.30 2.51
CA ALA A 98 5.31 11.42 3.11
C ALA A 98 6.04 12.04 4.31
N MET A 99 7.04 11.35 4.88
CA MET A 99 7.70 11.73 6.13
C MET A 99 8.52 13.02 6.06
N PHE A 100 9.04 13.35 4.88
CA PHE A 100 10.03 14.42 4.71
C PHE A 100 9.45 15.71 4.12
N ASP A 101 8.14 15.78 3.91
CA ASP A 101 7.50 16.91 3.24
C ASP A 101 7.58 18.21 4.06
N GLN A 102 7.39 18.12 5.38
CA GLN A 102 7.40 19.27 6.30
C GLN A 102 8.75 19.49 7.00
N ALA A 103 9.52 18.42 7.21
CA ALA A 103 10.82 18.47 7.88
C ALA A 103 11.81 17.51 7.18
N PRO A 104 12.49 17.97 6.10
CA PRO A 104 13.33 17.11 5.25
C PRO A 104 14.47 16.37 5.97
N THR A 105 14.88 16.86 7.15
CA THR A 105 16.00 16.34 7.93
C THR A 105 15.57 15.62 9.23
N ALA A 106 14.28 15.63 9.57
CA ALA A 106 13.80 14.97 10.78
C ALA A 106 13.52 13.50 10.47
N SER A 107 14.06 12.57 11.27
CA SER A 107 13.51 11.21 11.36
C SER A 107 12.25 11.30 12.24
N PRO A 108 11.03 11.28 11.67
CA PRO A 108 9.81 11.46 12.45
C PRO A 108 9.50 10.27 13.35
N VAL A 109 10.07 9.09 13.05
CA VAL A 109 9.92 7.90 13.86
C VAL A 109 11.04 7.87 14.88
N LYS A 110 10.73 8.36 16.09
CA LYS A 110 11.51 8.10 17.29
C LYS A 110 11.55 6.59 17.54
N ASP A 111 12.66 6.09 18.06
CA ASP A 111 12.83 4.69 18.46
C ASP A 111 11.60 4.24 19.27
N GLY A 112 10.83 3.32 18.69
CA GLY A 112 9.66 2.78 19.34
C GLY A 112 10.05 1.91 20.54
N ILE A 113 9.10 1.69 21.45
CA ILE A 113 9.25 0.79 22.61
C ILE A 113 9.61 -0.65 22.17
N SER A 114 9.31 -1.01 20.92
CA SER A 114 9.83 -2.20 20.24
C SER A 114 10.97 -1.79 19.30
N SER A 115 12.10 -2.50 19.32
CA SER A 115 13.34 -2.23 18.56
C SER A 115 13.22 -2.17 17.03
N SER A 116 12.01 -2.32 16.47
CA SER A 116 11.72 -2.39 15.02
C SER A 116 10.67 -1.35 14.64
N ARG A 117 10.98 -0.49 13.65
CA ARG A 117 10.01 0.47 13.12
C ARG A 117 9.11 -0.22 12.11
N LEU A 118 7.80 0.01 12.20
CA LEU A 118 6.85 -0.39 11.17
C LEU A 118 6.53 0.81 10.28
N LEU A 119 6.88 0.69 9.00
CA LEU A 119 6.73 1.75 8.00
C LEU A 119 5.99 1.22 6.77
N SER A 120 5.55 2.12 5.91
CA SER A 120 4.87 1.75 4.67
C SER A 120 5.33 2.58 3.47
N THR A 121 5.09 2.06 2.27
CA THR A 121 5.35 2.79 1.03
C THR A 121 4.50 2.29 -0.13
N HIS A 122 4.26 3.17 -1.10
CA HIS A 122 3.76 2.85 -2.43
C HIS A 122 4.84 2.86 -3.51
N MET A 123 6.11 3.09 -3.15
CA MET A 123 7.21 3.06 -4.12
C MET A 123 7.36 1.66 -4.72
N PRO A 124 7.48 1.53 -6.06
CA PRO A 124 7.93 0.28 -6.65
C PRO A 124 9.35 -0.05 -6.18
N TYR A 125 9.72 -1.34 -6.23
CA TYR A 125 11.02 -1.80 -5.74
C TYR A 125 12.19 -1.01 -6.36
N SER A 126 12.09 -0.65 -7.65
CA SER A 126 13.09 0.15 -8.36
C SER A 126 13.34 1.51 -7.71
N LEU A 127 12.31 2.16 -7.16
CA LEU A 127 12.38 3.49 -6.56
C LEU A 127 12.63 3.51 -5.05
N LEU A 128 12.66 2.36 -4.37
CA LEU A 128 13.01 2.31 -2.95
C LEU A 128 14.36 2.99 -2.66
N PRO A 129 14.50 3.67 -1.49
CA PRO A 129 15.78 4.19 -1.04
C PRO A 129 16.85 3.10 -1.01
N ASN A 130 18.10 3.43 -1.38
CA ASN A 130 19.17 2.44 -1.44
C ASN A 130 19.41 1.76 -0.09
N SER A 131 19.26 2.48 1.03
CA SER A 131 19.38 1.91 2.37
C SER A 131 18.39 0.77 2.62
N VAL A 132 17.18 0.81 2.03
CA VAL A 132 16.20 -0.27 2.14
C VAL A 132 16.67 -1.49 1.37
N LYS A 133 17.26 -1.30 0.19
CA LYS A 133 17.77 -2.41 -0.65
C LYS A 133 18.99 -3.09 -0.01
N THR A 134 19.86 -2.34 0.65
CA THR A 134 21.11 -2.86 1.22
C THR A 134 21.02 -3.29 2.69
N SER A 135 20.04 -2.82 3.47
CA SER A 135 19.87 -3.24 4.87
C SER A 135 19.31 -4.66 5.00
N CYS A 136 19.28 -5.19 6.23
CA CYS A 136 18.61 -6.45 6.55
C CYS A 136 17.13 -6.28 6.93
N CYS A 137 16.51 -5.12 6.65
CA CYS A 137 15.09 -4.90 6.91
C CYS A 137 14.23 -5.94 6.20
N ARG A 138 13.03 -6.17 6.69
CA ARG A 138 12.07 -7.07 6.03
C ARG A 138 10.98 -6.26 5.32
N ILE A 139 10.54 -6.77 4.17
CA ILE A 139 9.53 -6.15 3.33
C ILE A 139 8.36 -7.12 3.19
N VAL A 140 7.16 -6.67 3.55
CA VAL A 140 5.92 -7.37 3.24
C VAL A 140 5.30 -6.66 2.05
N TYR A 141 5.30 -7.30 0.89
CA TYR A 141 4.66 -6.80 -0.32
C TYR A 141 3.26 -7.40 -0.49
N VAL A 142 2.27 -6.56 -0.76
CA VAL A 142 0.90 -6.99 -1.03
C VAL A 142 0.47 -6.58 -2.43
N CYS A 143 0.11 -7.59 -3.23
CA CYS A 143 -0.55 -7.44 -4.52
C CYS A 143 -2.07 -7.64 -4.37
N ARG A 144 -2.82 -7.28 -5.40
CA ARG A 144 -4.27 -7.47 -5.49
C ARG A 144 -4.64 -7.79 -6.93
N ASP A 145 -5.78 -8.43 -7.18
CA ASP A 145 -6.30 -8.55 -8.54
C ASP A 145 -6.35 -7.15 -9.21
N PRO A 146 -5.75 -6.98 -10.41
CA PRO A 146 -5.63 -5.68 -11.06
C PRO A 146 -7.00 -5.05 -11.38
N LYS A 147 -8.05 -5.84 -11.62
CA LYS A 147 -9.41 -5.35 -11.89
C LYS A 147 -9.99 -4.70 -10.63
N ASP A 148 -9.85 -5.35 -9.47
CA ASP A 148 -10.31 -4.76 -8.21
C ASP A 148 -9.43 -3.59 -7.76
N ALA A 149 -8.12 -3.66 -7.99
CA ALA A 149 -7.20 -2.56 -7.72
C ALA A 149 -7.58 -1.31 -8.52
N LEU A 150 -7.83 -1.46 -9.83
CA LEU A 150 -8.32 -0.41 -10.73
C LEU A 150 -9.60 0.23 -10.18
N ILE A 151 -10.64 -0.56 -9.90
CA ILE A 151 -11.92 -0.03 -9.43
C ILE A 151 -11.76 0.68 -8.09
N SER A 152 -10.96 0.12 -7.18
CA SER A 152 -10.68 0.75 -5.89
C SER A 152 -9.94 2.08 -6.05
N GLN A 153 -8.99 2.16 -6.98
CA GLN A 153 -8.24 3.38 -7.30
C GLN A 153 -9.10 4.44 -7.97
N TRP A 154 -9.88 4.07 -8.98
CA TRP A 154 -10.80 4.98 -9.65
C TRP A 154 -11.82 5.57 -8.68
N GLN A 155 -12.50 4.74 -7.88
CA GLN A 155 -13.49 5.20 -6.90
C GLN A 155 -12.86 6.10 -5.83
N TYR A 156 -11.65 5.78 -5.37
CA TYR A 156 -10.94 6.56 -4.36
C TYR A 156 -10.52 7.93 -4.90
N LEU A 157 -9.84 7.94 -6.05
CA LEU A 157 -9.33 9.19 -6.65
C LEU A 157 -10.47 10.07 -7.17
N LYS A 158 -11.60 9.50 -7.60
CA LYS A 158 -12.82 10.27 -7.91
C LYS A 158 -13.30 11.11 -6.72
N LYS A 159 -13.17 10.63 -5.49
CA LYS A 159 -13.55 11.39 -4.27
C LYS A 159 -12.56 12.50 -3.92
N LEU A 160 -11.30 12.36 -4.35
CA LEU A 160 -10.21 13.30 -4.03
C LEU A 160 -9.93 14.30 -5.14
N ARG A 161 -10.46 14.05 -6.34
CA ARG A 161 -10.32 14.93 -7.49
C ARG A 161 -10.97 16.29 -7.20
N PRO A 162 -10.29 17.43 -7.46
CA PRO A 162 -10.86 18.76 -7.31
C PRO A 162 -12.18 18.91 -8.07
N LYS A 163 -13.16 19.62 -7.50
CA LYS A 163 -14.50 19.77 -8.08
C LYS A 163 -14.51 20.62 -9.34
N GLU A 164 -13.48 21.45 -9.50
CA GLU A 164 -13.24 22.33 -10.64
C GLU A 164 -12.76 21.56 -11.87
N MET A 165 -12.21 20.35 -11.67
CA MET A 165 -11.78 19.48 -12.76
C MET A 165 -12.95 18.63 -13.28
N PRO A 166 -13.01 18.35 -14.59
CA PRO A 166 -14.00 17.44 -15.13
C PRO A 166 -13.82 16.04 -14.52
N PRO A 167 -14.91 15.29 -14.25
CA PRO A 167 -14.80 13.94 -13.72
C PRO A 167 -14.00 13.05 -14.67
N LEU A 168 -13.31 12.04 -14.12
CA LEU A 168 -12.64 11.01 -14.91
C LEU A 168 -13.60 9.82 -15.13
N PRO A 169 -14.13 9.59 -16.35
CA PRO A 169 -14.96 8.44 -16.65
C PRO A 169 -14.20 7.12 -16.42
N LEU A 170 -14.93 6.03 -16.17
CA LEU A 170 -14.32 4.73 -15.90
C LEU A 170 -13.56 4.21 -17.12
N GLU A 171 -14.08 4.42 -18.31
CA GLU A 171 -13.50 3.98 -19.59
C GLU A 171 -12.14 4.66 -19.82
N GLU A 172 -12.06 5.94 -19.49
CA GLU A 172 -10.80 6.69 -19.58
C GLU A 172 -9.79 6.25 -18.50
N ALA A 173 -10.25 6.07 -17.26
CA ALA A 173 -9.40 5.54 -16.18
C ALA A 173 -8.88 4.13 -16.52
N PHE A 174 -9.72 3.29 -17.12
CA PHE A 174 -9.36 1.96 -17.58
C PHE A 174 -8.27 2.02 -18.66
N GLY A 175 -8.44 2.85 -19.70
CA GLY A 175 -7.42 3.03 -20.74
C GLY A 175 -6.07 3.46 -20.16
N LEU A 176 -6.08 4.50 -19.31
CA LEU A 176 -4.87 4.97 -18.62
C LEU A 176 -4.22 3.86 -17.78
N PHE A 177 -5.00 3.06 -17.05
CA PHE A 177 -4.48 1.97 -16.24
C PHE A 177 -3.85 0.86 -17.10
N CYS A 178 -4.50 0.48 -18.21
CA CYS A 178 -3.97 -0.48 -19.19
C CYS A 178 -2.63 -0.03 -19.77
N ASP A 179 -2.47 1.27 -20.03
CA ASP A 179 -1.22 1.87 -20.51
C ASP A 179 -0.17 2.05 -19.39
N GLY A 180 -0.50 1.66 -18.15
CA GLY A 180 0.36 1.78 -16.97
C GLY A 180 0.37 3.18 -16.34
N VAL A 181 -0.42 4.12 -16.86
CA VAL A 181 -0.55 5.50 -16.40
C VAL A 181 -1.50 5.57 -15.19
N SER A 182 -0.98 5.21 -14.01
CA SER A 182 -1.68 5.35 -12.73
C SER A 182 -0.70 5.75 -11.63
N HIS A 183 -1.18 6.19 -10.47
CA HIS A 183 -0.28 6.60 -9.38
C HIS A 183 0.57 5.40 -8.94
N PHE A 184 1.90 5.57 -8.96
CA PHE A 184 2.91 4.52 -8.75
C PHE A 184 2.86 3.36 -9.76
N GLY A 185 2.17 3.55 -10.89
CA GLY A 185 2.14 2.60 -12.00
C GLY A 185 3.40 2.67 -12.87
N PRO A 186 3.61 1.68 -13.75
CA PRO A 186 2.67 0.61 -14.11
C PRO A 186 2.45 -0.46 -13.02
N PHE A 187 1.21 -0.94 -12.91
CA PHE A 187 0.81 -1.89 -11.85
C PHE A 187 1.59 -3.22 -11.91
N TRP A 188 1.80 -3.75 -13.12
CA TRP A 188 2.49 -5.03 -13.32
C TRP A 188 3.98 -4.94 -13.00
N ASP A 189 4.66 -3.91 -13.50
CA ASP A 189 6.07 -3.64 -13.19
C ASP A 189 6.30 -3.45 -11.69
N HIS A 190 5.35 -2.81 -11.00
CA HIS A 190 5.36 -2.70 -9.54
C HIS A 190 5.37 -4.08 -8.87
N ALA A 191 4.46 -4.98 -9.26
CA ALA A 191 4.39 -6.33 -8.71
C ALA A 191 5.60 -7.20 -9.08
N LEU A 192 6.05 -7.14 -10.33
CA LEU A 192 7.22 -7.89 -10.82
C LEU A 192 8.50 -7.49 -10.09
N GLY A 193 8.69 -6.21 -9.80
CA GLY A 193 9.88 -5.75 -9.05
C GLY A 193 9.99 -6.38 -7.66
N TYR A 194 8.87 -6.45 -6.92
CA TYR A 194 8.86 -7.08 -5.59
C TYR A 194 8.90 -8.60 -5.66
N TYR A 195 8.28 -9.21 -6.67
CA TYR A 195 8.36 -10.66 -6.89
C TYR A 195 9.79 -11.09 -7.25
N GLY A 196 10.47 -10.38 -8.15
CA GLY A 196 11.88 -10.65 -8.46
C GLY A 196 12.75 -10.57 -7.21
N ALA A 197 12.57 -9.51 -6.41
CA ALA A 197 13.29 -9.37 -5.14
C ALA A 197 13.01 -10.48 -4.12
N SER A 198 11.79 -11.04 -4.09
CA SER A 198 11.46 -12.16 -3.20
C SER A 198 12.05 -13.48 -3.66
N ARG A 199 12.25 -13.66 -4.97
CA ARG A 199 12.97 -14.81 -5.53
C ARG A 199 14.46 -14.75 -5.20
N GLU A 200 15.05 -13.56 -5.25
CA GLU A 200 16.46 -13.34 -4.91
C GLU A 200 16.74 -13.40 -3.40
N SER A 201 15.80 -12.94 -2.57
CA SER A 201 15.97 -12.86 -1.12
C SER A 201 14.65 -13.12 -0.37
N PRO A 202 14.19 -14.38 -0.31
CA PRO A 202 12.90 -14.74 0.31
C PRO A 202 12.83 -14.47 1.82
N GLN A 203 13.97 -14.43 2.50
CA GLN A 203 14.09 -14.01 3.90
C GLN A 203 13.90 -12.50 4.11
N LYS A 204 14.01 -11.71 3.04
CA LYS A 204 13.91 -10.25 3.04
C LYS A 204 12.57 -9.76 2.51
N VAL A 205 12.00 -10.42 1.50
CA VAL A 205 10.75 -9.98 0.87
C VAL A 205 9.72 -11.11 0.90
N LEU A 206 8.62 -10.89 1.61
CA LEU A 206 7.44 -11.74 1.60
C LEU A 206 6.40 -11.16 0.64
N VAL A 207 5.98 -11.93 -0.35
CA VAL A 207 4.89 -11.55 -1.27
C VAL A 207 3.59 -12.22 -0.84
N LEU A 208 2.54 -11.42 -0.73
CA LEU A 208 1.17 -11.81 -0.40
C LEU A 208 0.20 -11.18 -1.40
N THR A 209 -1.01 -11.73 -1.43
CA THR A 209 -2.15 -11.13 -2.13
C THR A 209 -3.25 -10.78 -1.15
N TYR A 210 -3.97 -9.70 -1.44
CA TYR A 210 -5.18 -9.32 -0.73
C TYR A 210 -6.18 -10.49 -0.70
N GLU A 211 -6.32 -11.20 -1.82
CA GLU A 211 -7.24 -12.32 -2.02
C GLU A 211 -6.89 -13.49 -1.08
N ALA A 212 -5.64 -13.97 -1.08
CA ALA A 212 -5.19 -15.00 -0.14
C ALA A 212 -5.43 -14.62 1.34
N MET A 213 -5.15 -13.37 1.72
CA MET A 213 -5.39 -12.89 3.08
C MET A 213 -6.88 -12.86 3.43
N MET A 214 -7.77 -12.58 2.47
CA MET A 214 -9.22 -12.64 2.66
C MET A 214 -9.74 -14.09 2.73
N THR A 215 -9.16 -15.00 1.93
CA THR A 215 -9.59 -16.40 1.87
C THR A 215 -9.23 -17.19 3.14
N ASP A 216 -8.01 -17.01 3.65
CA ASP A 216 -7.56 -17.62 4.91
C ASP A 216 -6.76 -16.61 5.75
N PRO A 217 -7.45 -15.73 6.48
CA PRO A 217 -6.79 -14.72 7.31
C PRO A 217 -5.91 -15.34 8.40
N ALA A 218 -6.36 -16.44 9.02
CA ALA A 218 -5.66 -17.04 10.15
C ALA A 218 -4.31 -17.61 9.72
N PHE A 219 -4.27 -18.37 8.63
CA PHE A 219 -3.03 -18.90 8.06
C PHE A 219 -2.06 -17.78 7.66
N ASN A 220 -2.55 -16.77 6.94
CA ASN A 220 -1.70 -15.70 6.45
C ASN A 220 -1.18 -14.79 7.57
N ILE A 221 -1.96 -14.57 8.64
CA ILE A 221 -1.49 -13.83 9.82
C ILE A 221 -0.34 -14.58 10.50
N LYS A 222 -0.44 -15.89 10.71
CA LYS A 222 0.66 -16.70 11.27
C LYS A 222 1.92 -16.60 10.41
N ARG A 223 1.77 -16.81 9.09
CA ARG A 223 2.86 -16.69 8.11
C ARG A 223 3.54 -15.31 8.15
N VAL A 224 2.75 -14.23 8.24
CA VAL A 224 3.28 -12.87 8.36
C VAL A 224 4.00 -12.68 9.69
N ALA A 225 3.41 -13.14 10.78
CA ALA A 225 3.96 -13.03 12.13
C ALA A 225 5.35 -13.70 12.23
N ASP A 226 5.47 -14.91 11.69
CA ASP A 226 6.76 -15.63 11.60
C ASP A 226 7.77 -14.83 10.79
N PHE A 227 7.37 -14.36 9.60
CA PHE A 227 8.25 -13.61 8.70
C PHE A 227 8.77 -12.32 9.35
N VAL A 228 7.92 -11.55 10.03
CA VAL A 228 8.33 -10.29 10.67
C VAL A 228 9.05 -10.50 12.00
N GLY A 229 9.27 -11.75 12.44
CA GLY A 229 10.02 -12.07 13.67
C GLY A 229 9.19 -11.97 14.95
N HIS A 230 7.87 -12.10 14.82
CA HIS A 230 6.92 -12.14 15.94
C HIS A 230 6.06 -13.42 15.88
N PRO A 231 6.66 -14.62 15.80
CA PRO A 231 5.92 -15.88 15.68
C PRO A 231 4.92 -16.03 16.83
N LEU A 232 3.80 -16.72 16.58
CA LEU A 232 2.86 -17.06 17.64
C LEU A 232 3.37 -18.26 18.43
N ASP A 233 3.25 -18.22 19.74
CA ASP A 233 3.49 -19.38 20.58
C ASP A 233 2.21 -20.25 20.71
N PRO A 234 2.35 -21.53 21.13
CA PRO A 234 1.19 -22.45 21.22
C PRO A 234 0.06 -21.95 22.13
N GLU A 235 0.37 -21.14 23.14
CA GLU A 235 -0.63 -20.56 24.04
C GLU A 235 -1.40 -19.44 23.34
N GLU A 236 -0.72 -18.58 22.57
CA GLU A 236 -1.36 -17.57 21.73
C GLU A 236 -2.29 -18.22 20.69
N GLU A 237 -1.86 -19.33 20.07
CA GLU A 237 -2.68 -20.04 19.09
C GLU A 237 -3.91 -20.71 19.71
N SER A 238 -3.73 -21.51 20.77
CA SER A 238 -4.87 -22.17 21.44
C SER A 238 -5.77 -21.21 22.19
N GLY A 239 -5.24 -20.06 22.62
CA GLY A 239 -5.95 -18.99 23.32
C GLY A 239 -6.71 -18.04 22.40
N GLY A 240 -6.80 -18.32 21.10
CA GLY A 240 -7.62 -17.59 20.15
C GLY A 240 -7.11 -16.19 19.80
N VAL A 241 -5.80 -15.93 19.92
CA VAL A 241 -5.21 -14.61 19.64
C VAL A 241 -5.37 -14.24 18.17
N VAL A 242 -5.24 -15.22 17.26
CA VAL A 242 -5.38 -14.99 15.81
C VAL A 242 -6.77 -14.51 15.45
N GLU A 243 -7.81 -15.15 15.99
CA GLU A 243 -9.21 -14.82 15.75
C GLU A 243 -9.53 -13.42 16.28
N ARG A 244 -8.94 -13.02 17.42
CA ARG A 244 -9.06 -11.65 17.94
C ARG A 244 -8.36 -10.63 17.04
N MET A 245 -7.19 -10.95 16.49
CA MET A 245 -6.51 -10.08 15.52
C MET A 245 -7.34 -9.91 14.24
N VAL A 246 -7.89 -10.99 13.70
CA VAL A 246 -8.80 -10.97 12.55
C VAL A 246 -10.03 -10.11 12.83
N SER A 247 -10.68 -10.32 13.97
CA SER A 247 -11.87 -9.56 14.37
C SER A 247 -11.56 -8.06 14.53
N LEU A 248 -10.50 -7.71 15.27
CA LEU A 248 -10.07 -6.34 15.49
C LEU A 248 -9.75 -5.61 14.17
N CYS A 249 -9.04 -6.28 13.27
CA CYS A 249 -8.60 -5.69 11.99
C CYS A 249 -9.61 -5.85 10.86
N SER A 250 -10.76 -6.49 11.10
CA SER A 250 -11.79 -6.72 10.07
C SER A 250 -12.29 -5.41 9.45
N PHE A 251 -12.72 -5.48 8.19
CA PHE A 251 -13.31 -4.32 7.51
C PHE A 251 -14.53 -3.79 8.28
N GLU A 252 -15.39 -4.70 8.76
CA GLU A 252 -16.59 -4.39 9.51
C GLU A 252 -16.27 -3.66 10.81
N ASN A 253 -15.26 -4.11 11.56
CA ASN A 253 -14.87 -3.45 12.79
C ASN A 253 -14.25 -2.08 12.49
N LEU A 254 -13.19 -2.04 11.67
CA LEU A 254 -12.44 -0.80 11.42
C LEU A 254 -13.34 0.29 10.80
N SER A 255 -14.20 -0.05 9.84
CA SER A 255 -15.08 0.94 9.20
C SER A 255 -16.14 1.54 10.13
N ARG A 256 -16.48 0.85 11.24
CA ARG A 256 -17.49 1.30 12.21
C ARG A 256 -16.93 2.18 13.32
N LEU A 257 -15.61 2.25 13.49
CA LEU A 257 -14.98 3.08 14.52
C LEU A 257 -15.14 4.57 14.22
N GLU A 258 -15.41 5.38 15.25
CA GLU A 258 -15.69 6.82 15.09
C GLU A 258 -14.50 7.58 14.48
N VAL A 259 -13.26 7.22 14.84
CA VAL A 259 -12.04 7.79 14.22
C VAL A 259 -12.00 7.57 12.70
N ASN A 260 -12.59 6.48 12.21
CA ASN A 260 -12.61 6.12 10.81
C ASN A 260 -13.81 6.70 10.05
N LYS A 261 -14.88 7.11 10.74
CA LYS A 261 -16.03 7.80 10.14
C LYS A 261 -15.80 9.30 10.01
N GLY A 262 -15.26 9.93 11.06
CA GLY A 262 -15.16 11.40 11.17
C GLY A 262 -13.76 11.99 11.12
N GLY A 263 -12.70 11.17 11.26
CA GLY A 263 -11.33 11.67 11.26
C GLY A 263 -10.80 12.08 9.87
N VAL A 264 -9.66 12.76 9.87
CA VAL A 264 -8.94 13.17 8.66
C VAL A 264 -7.48 12.75 8.81
N GLN A 265 -6.95 12.08 7.79
CA GLN A 265 -5.53 11.78 7.67
C GLN A 265 -4.83 12.91 6.93
N GLN A 266 -3.83 13.50 7.56
CA GLN A 266 -2.89 14.40 6.89
C GLN A 266 -1.67 13.60 6.45
N PHE A 267 -1.37 13.59 5.16
CA PHE A 267 -0.17 12.94 4.62
C PHE A 267 0.95 13.94 4.34
N THR A 268 0.59 15.12 3.82
CA THR A 268 1.53 16.21 3.52
C THR A 268 0.90 17.54 3.93
N ALA A 269 1.64 18.65 3.83
CA ALA A 269 1.07 19.97 4.09
C ALA A 269 -0.11 20.32 3.15
N GLN A 270 -0.16 19.75 1.94
CA GLN A 270 -1.18 20.04 0.93
C GLN A 270 -2.12 18.85 0.62
N PHE A 271 -1.94 17.69 1.27
CA PHE A 271 -2.73 16.50 1.00
C PHE A 271 -3.33 15.91 2.28
N MET A 272 -4.65 16.04 2.38
CA MET A 272 -5.46 15.50 3.46
C MET A 272 -6.58 14.64 2.88
N VAL A 273 -6.95 13.57 3.60
CA VAL A 273 -7.95 12.61 3.17
C VAL A 273 -8.88 12.30 4.35
N PRO A 274 -10.21 12.47 4.21
CA PRO A 274 -11.16 11.98 5.21
C PRO A 274 -10.99 10.47 5.43
N ASN A 275 -10.93 10.02 6.69
CA ASN A 275 -10.66 8.62 7.01
C ASN A 275 -11.71 7.68 6.42
N SER A 276 -12.95 8.15 6.30
CA SER A 276 -14.04 7.39 5.69
C SER A 276 -13.80 7.06 4.21
N ASN A 277 -12.89 7.78 3.52
CA ASN A 277 -12.52 7.47 2.14
C ASN A 277 -11.63 6.22 2.00
N PHE A 278 -11.03 5.73 3.08
CA PHE A 278 -10.26 4.47 3.05
C PHE A 278 -11.15 3.23 3.07
N PHE A 279 -12.40 3.36 3.54
CA PHE A 279 -13.34 2.25 3.69
C PHE A 279 -14.46 2.34 2.64
N ARG A 280 -14.61 1.31 1.80
CA ARG A 280 -15.63 1.29 0.74
C ARG A 280 -16.48 0.03 0.74
N LYS A 281 -15.87 -1.12 0.42
CA LYS A 281 -16.55 -2.43 0.42
C LYS A 281 -15.75 -3.56 1.05
N GLY A 282 -14.41 -3.52 1.00
CA GLY A 282 -13.58 -4.54 1.64
C GLY A 282 -13.75 -5.96 1.10
N GLN A 283 -14.15 -6.11 -0.17
CA GLN A 283 -14.49 -7.41 -0.77
C GLN A 283 -13.65 -7.71 -2.02
N ILE A 284 -13.56 -8.99 -2.38
CA ILE A 284 -13.03 -9.49 -3.66
C ILE A 284 -14.14 -9.46 -4.71
N GLY A 285 -13.77 -9.14 -5.95
CA GLY A 285 -14.62 -9.32 -7.12
C GLY A 285 -15.60 -8.18 -7.40
N ASP A 286 -15.46 -7.03 -6.74
CA ASP A 286 -16.33 -5.88 -6.96
C ASP A 286 -16.17 -5.28 -8.36
N TRP A 287 -15.07 -5.57 -9.04
CA TRP A 287 -14.90 -5.25 -10.46
C TRP A 287 -16.05 -5.71 -11.36
N ARG A 288 -16.74 -6.80 -11.01
CA ARG A 288 -17.89 -7.33 -11.76
C ARG A 288 -19.09 -6.36 -11.78
N ASN A 289 -19.17 -5.45 -10.81
CA ASN A 289 -20.23 -4.44 -10.73
C ASN A 289 -19.92 -3.17 -11.54
N HIS A 290 -18.73 -3.10 -12.18
CA HIS A 290 -18.23 -1.87 -12.79
C HIS A 290 -17.67 -2.08 -14.19
N LEU A 291 -16.86 -3.13 -14.39
CA LEU A 291 -16.24 -3.41 -15.68
C LEU A 291 -17.18 -4.21 -16.58
N THR A 292 -17.21 -3.86 -17.86
CA THR A 292 -17.84 -4.70 -18.88
C THR A 292 -17.05 -6.01 -19.05
N PRO A 293 -17.66 -7.09 -19.56
CA PRO A 293 -16.94 -8.32 -19.87
C PRO A 293 -15.71 -8.09 -20.76
N THR A 294 -15.83 -7.23 -21.78
CA THR A 294 -14.73 -6.89 -22.70
C THR A 294 -13.57 -6.17 -21.98
N MET A 295 -13.86 -5.25 -21.05
CA MET A 295 -12.83 -4.58 -20.26
C MET A 295 -12.10 -5.58 -19.34
N ALA A 296 -12.86 -6.45 -18.67
CA ALA A 296 -12.30 -7.48 -17.79
C ALA A 296 -11.42 -8.47 -18.56
N GLU A 297 -11.86 -8.91 -19.74
CA GLU A 297 -11.09 -9.81 -20.61
C GLU A 297 -9.81 -9.15 -21.12
N SER A 298 -9.89 -7.89 -21.55
CA SER A 298 -8.73 -7.10 -21.97
C SER A 298 -7.69 -6.98 -20.84
N LEU A 299 -8.11 -6.66 -19.62
CA LEU A 299 -7.19 -6.55 -18.49
C LEU A 299 -6.59 -7.91 -18.09
N ASN A 300 -7.35 -9.00 -18.21
CA ASN A 300 -6.83 -10.35 -18.00
C ASN A 300 -5.76 -10.70 -19.05
N LYS A 301 -5.98 -10.35 -20.32
CA LYS A 301 -5.00 -10.56 -21.39
C LYS A 301 -3.71 -9.77 -21.14
N ILE A 302 -3.83 -8.47 -20.85
CA ILE A 302 -2.67 -7.62 -20.50
C ILE A 302 -1.93 -8.21 -19.29
N THR A 303 -2.65 -8.65 -18.26
CA THR A 303 -2.03 -9.21 -17.06
C THR A 303 -1.24 -10.49 -17.35
N LYS A 304 -1.82 -11.41 -18.14
CA LYS A 304 -1.13 -12.62 -18.58
C LYS A 304 0.12 -12.31 -19.42
N GLU A 305 0.01 -11.37 -20.35
CA GLU A 305 1.14 -10.94 -21.19
C GLU A 305 2.26 -10.28 -20.38
N ARG A 306 1.90 -9.43 -19.40
CA ARG A 306 2.87 -8.70 -18.57
C ARG A 306 3.56 -9.60 -17.54
N PHE A 307 2.85 -10.53 -16.92
CA PHE A 307 3.44 -11.44 -15.95
C PHE A 307 4.15 -12.63 -16.60
N GLY A 308 3.81 -13.01 -17.83
CA GLY A 308 4.69 -13.85 -18.65
C GLY A 308 4.83 -15.32 -18.22
N GLY A 309 3.96 -15.85 -17.34
CA GLY A 309 3.97 -17.28 -17.01
C GLY A 309 3.05 -17.70 -15.85
N PRO A 310 2.81 -19.01 -15.69
CA PRO A 310 1.89 -19.57 -14.68
C PRO A 310 2.37 -19.35 -13.23
N ASP A 311 3.67 -19.20 -13.00
CA ASP A 311 4.26 -18.99 -11.67
C ASP A 311 3.82 -17.68 -10.99
N LEU A 312 3.18 -16.79 -11.75
CA LEU A 312 2.67 -15.49 -11.31
C LEU A 312 1.14 -15.43 -11.28
N GLU A 313 0.45 -16.52 -11.64
CA GLU A 313 -1.02 -16.60 -11.62
C GLU A 313 -1.60 -16.26 -10.26
N PHE A 314 -0.92 -16.69 -9.19
CA PHE A 314 -1.36 -16.43 -7.82
C PHE A 314 -1.42 -14.93 -7.47
N LEU A 315 -0.75 -14.04 -8.23
CA LEU A 315 -0.79 -12.58 -8.00
C LEU A 315 -2.09 -11.92 -8.46
N TYR A 316 -2.88 -12.63 -9.27
CA TYR A 316 -4.11 -12.11 -9.90
C TYR A 316 -5.26 -13.12 -9.97
N SER A 317 -5.18 -14.19 -9.18
CA SER A 317 -6.20 -15.25 -9.07
C SER A 317 -7.14 -15.07 -7.89
#